data_AF-A0AA37Z4Q7-F1
#
_entry.id   AF-A0AA37Z4Q7-F1
#
_cell.length_a   1.000
_cell.length_b   1.000
_cell.length_c   1.000
_cell.angle_alpha   90.00
_cell.angle_beta   90.00
_cell.angle_gamma   90.00
#
_symmetry.space_group_name_H-M   'P 1'
#
loop_
_entity.id
_entity.type
_entity.pdbx_description
1 polymer ?
#
loop_
_entity_poly.entity_id
_entity_poly.type
_entity_poly.pdbx_seq_one_letter_code
_entity_poly.pdbx_strand_id
1 'polypeptide(L)'
;MNKKVLTLSAVMASMLFGAAAHAADTRIGVTIYKYDDNFMSVVRKAIEKDAKAAPDVQLLMNDSQNDQSKQNDQIDVLLAKGVKALAINLVDPAAAGTVIEKARGQNVPIVFFNKEPSRKALDSYDKAYYVGTDSKESGIIQGDLIAKHWAANPNWDLNKDGKIQFVLLKGEPGHPDAEARTTYVIKELNDKGIKTEQLQLDTAMWDTAQAKDKMDAWMSGPNANKIEVVIANNDAMAMGGVEALKAHNKTSVPVFGVDALPEALALVKSGAMAGTVLNDANNQAKATFDLAKNLADGKGAADGTNWKIDNKIVRVPYVGVDKDNLAEFTNK
;
A
#
# COMPACT_ATOMS: atom_id res chain seq x y z
N MET A 1 -66.16 20.70 64.90
CA MET A 1 -65.94 20.12 63.56
C MET A 1 -64.45 19.84 63.39
N ASN A 2 -64.09 18.56 63.43
CA ASN A 2 -62.71 18.06 63.46
C ASN A 2 -62.05 18.14 62.07
N LYS A 3 -60.84 18.72 62.01
CA LYS A 3 -59.93 18.55 60.87
C LYS A 3 -59.25 17.17 60.98
N LYS A 4 -59.61 16.26 60.06
CA LYS A 4 -58.95 14.97 59.85
C LYS A 4 -57.80 15.16 58.85
N VAL A 5 -56.56 14.87 59.25
CA VAL A 5 -55.80 13.62 59.01
C VAL A 5 -54.92 13.73 57.75
N LEU A 6 -53.61 13.73 58.00
CA LEU A 6 -52.54 13.45 57.04
C LEU A 6 -52.75 12.07 56.40
N THR A 7 -52.46 11.97 55.10
CA THR A 7 -52.00 10.72 54.51
C THR A 7 -50.86 11.00 53.54
N LEU A 8 -49.69 10.50 53.92
CA LEU A 8 -48.46 10.41 53.15
C LEU A 8 -48.48 9.10 52.34
N SER A 9 -47.63 9.02 51.30
CA SER A 9 -47.15 7.83 50.55
C SER A 9 -47.74 7.71 49.14
N ALA A 10 -46.99 7.45 48.07
CA ALA A 10 -45.55 7.30 47.85
C ALA A 10 -45.30 7.52 46.35
N VAL A 11 -44.36 8.38 45.97
CA VAL A 11 -43.89 8.49 44.58
C VAL A 11 -42.70 7.54 44.45
N MET A 12 -42.92 6.38 43.82
CA MET A 12 -41.87 5.48 43.39
C MET A 12 -41.14 6.13 42.21
N ALA A 13 -39.93 6.66 42.45
CA ALA A 13 -39.02 7.06 41.39
C ALA A 13 -38.35 5.80 40.84
N SER A 14 -38.87 5.28 39.72
CA SER A 14 -38.18 4.27 38.91
C SER A 14 -36.97 4.91 38.23
N MET A 15 -35.78 4.67 38.78
CA MET A 15 -34.51 4.90 38.09
C MET A 15 -34.43 3.93 36.90
N LEU A 16 -34.75 4.43 35.71
CA LEU A 16 -34.37 3.79 34.46
C LEU A 16 -32.85 3.96 34.30
N PHE A 17 -32.09 2.94 34.71
CA PHE A 17 -30.75 2.70 34.20
C PHE A 17 -30.88 2.34 32.71
N GLY A 18 -31.00 3.36 31.87
CA GLY A 18 -30.71 3.22 30.45
C GLY A 18 -29.20 3.00 30.33
N ALA A 19 -28.80 1.78 29.99
CA ALA A 19 -27.48 1.55 29.44
C ALA A 19 -27.36 2.43 28.18
N ALA A 20 -26.65 3.54 28.29
CA ALA A 20 -26.25 4.31 27.13
C ALA A 20 -25.42 3.38 26.26
N ALA A 21 -25.99 2.91 25.15
CA ALA A 21 -25.21 2.34 24.08
C ALA A 21 -24.23 3.45 23.66
N HIS A 22 -22.94 3.29 24.00
CA HIS A 22 -21.89 4.17 23.53
C HIS A 22 -21.91 4.13 22.00
N ALA A 23 -22.52 5.13 21.37
CA ALA A 23 -22.25 5.41 19.97
C ALA A 23 -20.76 5.73 19.89
N ALA A 24 -20.03 5.10 18.96
CA ALA A 24 -18.65 5.50 18.70
C ALA A 24 -18.66 6.98 18.27
N ASP A 25 -18.11 7.86 19.11
CA ASP A 25 -18.18 9.32 18.94
C ASP A 25 -17.30 9.80 17.77
N THR A 26 -16.33 8.99 17.32
CA THR A 26 -15.39 9.36 16.26
C THR A 26 -15.58 8.51 15.00
N ARG A 27 -16.10 9.11 13.93
CA ARG A 27 -16.16 8.48 12.60
C ARG A 27 -14.94 8.84 11.77
N ILE A 28 -14.25 7.87 11.20
CA ILE A 28 -13.15 8.09 10.25
C ILE A 28 -13.56 7.50 8.90
N GLY A 29 -13.54 8.32 7.86
CA GLY A 29 -13.83 7.89 6.50
C GLY A 29 -12.57 7.38 5.82
N VAL A 30 -12.64 6.22 5.17
CA VAL A 30 -11.51 5.62 4.46
C VAL A 30 -11.91 5.28 3.04
N THR A 31 -11.11 5.65 2.06
CA THR A 31 -11.27 5.16 0.68
C THR A 31 -10.03 4.37 0.28
N ILE A 32 -10.23 3.16 -0.23
CA ILE A 32 -9.20 2.35 -0.88
C ILE A 32 -9.45 2.42 -2.38
N TYR A 33 -8.41 2.67 -3.16
CA TYR A 33 -8.57 2.90 -4.60
C TYR A 33 -9.24 1.69 -5.29
N LYS A 34 -8.87 0.47 -4.90
CA LYS A 34 -9.39 -0.80 -5.44
C LYS A 34 -9.19 -1.91 -4.40
N TYR A 35 -10.25 -2.60 -3.98
CA TYR A 35 -10.19 -3.58 -2.88
C TYR A 35 -9.45 -4.89 -3.20
N ASP A 36 -9.39 -5.27 -4.47
CA ASP A 36 -8.76 -6.51 -4.93
C ASP A 36 -7.28 -6.31 -5.32
N ASP A 37 -6.73 -5.10 -5.19
CA ASP A 37 -5.28 -4.91 -5.21
C ASP A 37 -4.63 -5.66 -4.04
N ASN A 38 -3.61 -6.47 -4.36
CA ASN A 38 -3.03 -7.40 -3.39
C ASN A 38 -2.42 -6.68 -2.18
N PHE A 39 -1.65 -5.62 -2.42
CA PHE A 39 -0.97 -4.88 -1.35
C PHE A 39 -1.98 -4.08 -0.51
N MET A 40 -2.88 -3.35 -1.17
CA MET A 40 -3.91 -2.56 -0.49
C MET A 40 -4.93 -3.42 0.25
N SER A 41 -5.13 -4.68 -0.16
CA SER A 41 -5.90 -5.66 0.62
C SER A 41 -5.23 -5.96 1.97
N VAL A 42 -3.91 -6.07 2.03
CA VAL A 42 -3.15 -6.24 3.28
C VAL A 42 -3.24 -4.97 4.13
N VAL A 43 -2.98 -3.79 3.55
CA VAL A 43 -3.08 -2.49 4.23
C VAL A 43 -4.49 -2.28 4.81
N ARG A 44 -5.54 -2.51 4.00
CA ARG A 44 -6.94 -2.37 4.42
C ARG A 44 -7.27 -3.25 5.62
N LYS A 45 -6.89 -4.52 5.58
CA LYS A 45 -7.13 -5.46 6.70
C LYS A 45 -6.36 -5.04 7.96
N ALA A 46 -5.16 -4.49 7.82
CA ALA A 46 -4.40 -3.94 8.94
C ALA A 46 -5.07 -2.69 9.54
N ILE A 47 -5.56 -1.75 8.72
CA ILE A 47 -6.34 -0.59 9.20
C ILE A 47 -7.60 -1.05 9.94
N GLU A 48 -8.34 -2.04 9.40
CA GLU A 48 -9.51 -2.62 10.07
C GLU A 48 -9.15 -3.24 11.43
N LYS A 49 -7.99 -3.90 11.53
CA LYS A 49 -7.48 -4.49 12.76
C LYS A 49 -7.14 -3.42 13.80
N ASP A 50 -6.44 -2.36 13.39
CA ASP A 50 -6.05 -1.26 14.29
C ASP A 50 -7.29 -0.53 14.83
N ALA A 51 -8.29 -0.27 13.98
CA ALA A 51 -9.53 0.34 14.42
C ALA A 51 -10.34 -0.54 15.39
N LYS A 52 -10.30 -1.87 15.26
CA LYS A 52 -10.94 -2.77 16.25
C LYS A 52 -10.34 -2.64 17.65
N ALA A 53 -9.09 -2.17 17.77
CA ALA A 53 -8.46 -1.90 19.05
C ALA A 53 -8.84 -0.53 19.65
N ALA A 54 -9.55 0.33 18.90
CA ALA A 54 -10.03 1.63 19.33
C ALA A 54 -11.58 1.63 19.42
N PRO A 55 -12.17 1.28 20.57
CA PRO A 55 -13.61 1.06 20.70
C PRO A 55 -14.46 2.33 20.50
N ASP A 56 -13.84 3.51 20.56
CA ASP A 56 -14.45 4.83 20.33
C ASP A 56 -14.47 5.24 18.84
N VAL A 57 -13.89 4.43 17.95
CA VAL A 57 -13.78 4.71 16.51
C VAL A 57 -14.74 3.86 15.69
N GLN A 58 -15.48 4.51 14.79
CA GLN A 58 -16.20 3.85 13.71
C GLN A 58 -15.49 4.14 12.37
N LEU A 59 -14.96 3.09 11.73
CA LEU A 59 -14.50 3.19 10.35
C LEU A 59 -15.66 3.12 9.36
N LEU A 60 -15.65 4.04 8.41
CA LEU A 60 -16.51 4.01 7.22
C LEU A 60 -15.62 3.83 6.00
N MET A 61 -15.39 2.57 5.61
CA MET A 61 -14.52 2.27 4.49
C MET A 61 -15.27 2.06 3.18
N ASN A 62 -14.69 2.53 2.08
CA ASN A 62 -15.24 2.40 0.74
C ASN A 62 -14.21 1.87 -0.26
N ASP A 63 -14.69 1.00 -1.14
CA ASP A 63 -13.99 0.56 -2.35
C ASP A 63 -14.29 1.52 -3.50
N SER A 64 -13.27 2.24 -3.97
CA SER A 64 -13.42 3.19 -5.08
C SER A 64 -13.42 2.51 -6.45
N GLN A 65 -13.20 1.19 -6.53
CA GLN A 65 -13.29 0.40 -7.76
C GLN A 65 -12.46 0.93 -8.93
N ASN A 66 -11.30 1.50 -8.61
CA ASN A 66 -10.38 2.12 -9.56
C ASN A 66 -11.00 3.26 -10.39
N ASP A 67 -12.01 3.96 -9.84
CA ASP A 67 -12.68 5.09 -10.47
C ASP A 67 -12.63 6.33 -9.57
N GLN A 68 -11.93 7.37 -10.04
CA GLN A 68 -11.75 8.61 -9.28
C GLN A 68 -13.06 9.40 -9.11
N SER A 69 -13.99 9.33 -10.06
CA SER A 69 -15.31 9.97 -9.95
C SER A 69 -16.11 9.31 -8.84
N LYS A 70 -16.10 7.98 -8.81
CA LYS A 70 -16.70 7.21 -7.71
C LYS A 70 -16.07 7.53 -6.36
N GLN A 71 -14.75 7.66 -6.29
CA GLN A 71 -14.07 8.08 -5.07
C GLN A 71 -14.50 9.48 -4.60
N ASN A 72 -14.64 10.42 -5.53
CA ASN A 72 -15.09 11.78 -5.22
C ASN A 72 -16.51 11.77 -4.61
N ASP A 73 -17.43 10.99 -5.17
CA ASP A 73 -18.79 10.83 -4.64
C ASP A 73 -18.79 10.17 -3.25
N GLN A 74 -17.92 9.17 -3.05
CA GLN A 74 -17.74 8.52 -1.75
C GLN A 74 -17.25 9.50 -0.68
N ILE A 75 -16.30 10.38 -1.03
CA ILE A 75 -15.80 11.41 -0.13
C ILE A 75 -16.91 12.40 0.26
N ASP A 76 -17.76 12.82 -0.68
CA ASP A 76 -18.91 13.68 -0.38
C ASP A 76 -19.89 13.00 0.59
N VAL A 77 -20.16 11.70 0.40
CA VAL A 77 -21.00 10.91 1.30
C VAL A 77 -20.36 10.77 2.69
N LEU A 78 -19.05 10.54 2.78
CA LEU A 78 -18.32 10.45 4.05
C LEU A 78 -18.39 11.78 4.81
N LEU A 79 -18.15 12.89 4.13
CA LEU A 79 -18.25 14.24 4.70
C LEU A 79 -19.69 14.53 5.17
N ALA A 80 -20.71 14.20 4.37
CA ALA A 80 -22.12 14.34 4.77
C ALA A 80 -22.49 13.48 6.00
N LYS A 81 -21.81 12.35 6.21
CA LYS A 81 -21.94 11.50 7.41
C LYS A 81 -21.21 12.06 8.64
N GLY A 82 -20.54 13.21 8.52
CA GLY A 82 -19.89 13.91 9.62
C GLY A 82 -18.63 13.22 10.12
N VAL A 83 -17.85 12.59 9.24
CA VAL A 83 -16.53 12.04 9.60
C VAL A 83 -15.62 13.12 10.17
N LYS A 84 -14.80 12.75 11.15
CA LYS A 84 -13.88 13.63 11.87
C LYS A 84 -12.49 13.67 11.26
N ALA A 85 -12.14 12.67 10.46
CA ALA A 85 -10.96 12.64 9.61
C ALA A 85 -11.21 11.78 8.38
N LEU A 86 -10.44 12.03 7.32
CA LEU A 86 -10.39 11.22 6.12
C LEU A 86 -9.02 10.55 5.99
N ALA A 87 -8.99 9.24 5.71
CA ALA A 87 -7.80 8.53 5.25
C ALA A 87 -8.02 8.14 3.78
N ILE A 88 -7.27 8.73 2.85
CA ILE A 88 -7.54 8.63 1.42
C ILE A 88 -6.38 7.97 0.68
N ASN A 89 -6.63 6.78 0.13
CA ASN A 89 -5.79 6.19 -0.89
C ASN A 89 -6.39 6.54 -2.25
N LEU A 90 -5.75 7.50 -2.94
CA LEU A 90 -6.24 8.07 -4.20
C LEU A 90 -6.34 7.02 -5.30
N VAL A 91 -7.32 7.15 -6.19
CA VAL A 91 -7.29 6.45 -7.48
C VAL A 91 -6.27 7.13 -8.39
N ASP A 92 -6.39 8.44 -8.60
CA ASP A 92 -5.46 9.26 -9.36
C ASP A 92 -4.70 10.21 -8.41
N PRO A 93 -3.36 10.11 -8.29
CA PRO A 93 -2.55 11.03 -7.50
C PRO A 93 -2.77 12.52 -7.85
N ALA A 94 -3.09 12.84 -9.11
CA ALA A 94 -3.34 14.21 -9.56
C ALA A 94 -4.65 14.79 -8.98
N ALA A 95 -5.58 13.95 -8.52
CA ALA A 95 -6.85 14.37 -7.94
C ALA A 95 -6.75 14.90 -6.50
N ALA A 96 -5.56 14.85 -5.89
CA ALA A 96 -5.33 15.28 -4.51
C ALA A 96 -5.88 16.70 -4.21
N GLY A 97 -5.71 17.64 -5.14
CA GLY A 97 -6.23 19.01 -4.99
C GLY A 97 -7.76 19.05 -4.85
N THR A 98 -8.48 18.31 -5.71
CA THR A 98 -9.95 18.19 -5.65
C THR A 98 -10.41 17.61 -4.32
N VAL A 99 -9.73 16.57 -3.84
CA VAL A 99 -10.05 15.92 -2.56
C VAL A 99 -9.78 16.86 -1.38
N ILE A 100 -8.66 17.61 -1.41
CA ILE A 100 -8.32 18.59 -0.39
C ILE A 100 -9.39 19.68 -0.29
N GLU A 101 -9.88 20.22 -1.41
CA GLU A 101 -10.88 21.28 -1.38
C GLU A 101 -12.22 20.81 -0.79
N LYS A 102 -12.63 19.56 -1.04
CA LYS A 102 -13.80 18.95 -0.39
C LYS A 102 -13.62 18.88 1.13
N ALA A 103 -12.46 18.41 1.61
CA ALA A 103 -12.16 18.32 3.04
C ALA A 103 -12.04 19.70 3.71
N ARG A 104 -11.41 20.66 3.03
CA ARG A 104 -11.23 22.05 3.48
C ARG A 104 -12.58 22.73 3.74
N GLY A 105 -13.57 22.51 2.86
CA GLY A 105 -14.91 23.08 3.00
C GLY A 105 -15.63 22.74 4.31
N GLN A 106 -15.23 21.65 4.98
CA GLN A 106 -15.76 21.24 6.28
C GLN A 106 -14.71 21.24 7.40
N ASN A 107 -13.51 21.80 7.13
CA ASN A 107 -12.39 21.84 8.06
C ASN A 107 -11.95 20.46 8.58
N VAL A 108 -12.16 19.41 7.77
CA VAL A 108 -11.84 18.01 8.10
C VAL A 108 -10.38 17.73 7.74
N PRO A 109 -9.58 17.14 8.65
CA PRO A 109 -8.22 16.72 8.35
C PRO A 109 -8.18 15.52 7.40
N ILE A 110 -7.12 15.43 6.59
CA ILE A 110 -6.91 14.37 5.61
C ILE A 110 -5.52 13.76 5.75
N VAL A 111 -5.48 12.42 5.77
CA VAL A 111 -4.26 11.62 5.70
C VAL A 111 -4.30 10.85 4.38
N PHE A 112 -3.54 11.32 3.39
CA PHE A 112 -3.31 10.54 2.17
C PHE A 112 -2.41 9.34 2.48
N PHE A 113 -2.58 8.24 1.75
CA PHE A 113 -1.67 7.10 1.90
C PHE A 113 -1.46 6.29 0.63
N ASN A 114 -0.29 5.64 0.57
CA ASN A 114 0.20 4.83 -0.55
C ASN A 114 0.45 5.64 -1.85
N LYS A 115 -0.58 6.22 -2.49
CA LYS A 115 -0.39 7.08 -3.67
C LYS A 115 0.00 8.51 -3.25
N GLU A 116 1.28 8.87 -3.43
CA GLU A 116 1.81 10.18 -2.97
C GLU A 116 1.21 11.36 -3.76
N PRO A 117 0.52 12.30 -3.10
CA PRO A 117 0.12 13.55 -3.73
C PRO A 117 1.32 14.48 -3.97
N SER A 118 1.22 15.41 -4.92
CA SER A 118 2.29 16.39 -5.13
C SER A 118 2.55 17.24 -3.86
N ARG A 119 3.81 17.66 -3.65
CA ARG A 119 4.18 18.56 -2.55
C ARG A 119 3.31 19.82 -2.49
N LYS A 120 3.04 20.43 -3.65
CA LYS A 120 2.14 21.60 -3.78
C LYS A 120 0.74 21.31 -3.25
N ALA A 121 0.20 20.11 -3.49
CA ALA A 121 -1.10 19.72 -2.96
C ALA A 121 -1.06 19.60 -1.43
N LEU A 122 -0.07 18.91 -0.86
CA LEU A 122 0.09 18.79 0.61
C LEU A 122 0.29 20.15 1.30
N ASP A 123 1.01 21.07 0.66
CA ASP A 123 1.22 22.42 1.20
C ASP A 123 -0.02 23.30 1.12
N SER A 124 -0.98 22.97 0.25
CA SER A 124 -2.18 23.79 0.08
C SER A 124 -3.12 23.76 1.29
N TYR A 125 -3.00 22.76 2.18
CA TYR A 125 -3.87 22.62 3.35
C TYR A 125 -3.10 22.20 4.60
N ASP A 126 -3.27 22.95 5.68
CA ASP A 126 -2.53 22.76 6.93
C ASP A 126 -2.84 21.43 7.62
N LYS A 127 -3.99 20.84 7.31
CA LYS A 127 -4.45 19.56 7.86
C LYS A 127 -4.33 18.39 6.88
N ALA A 128 -3.52 18.54 5.83
CA ALA A 128 -3.19 17.46 4.90
C ALA A 128 -1.86 16.80 5.25
N TYR A 129 -1.88 15.48 5.42
CA TYR A 129 -0.71 14.65 5.71
C TYR A 129 -0.59 13.54 4.68
N TYR A 130 0.59 12.92 4.60
CA TYR A 130 0.80 11.72 3.79
C TYR A 130 1.56 10.64 4.58
N VAL A 131 1.12 9.40 4.42
CA VAL A 131 1.80 8.20 4.93
C VAL A 131 2.12 7.30 3.74
N GLY A 132 3.41 7.02 3.55
CA GLY A 132 3.85 6.13 2.49
C GLY A 132 5.29 5.76 2.69
N THR A 133 6.06 5.78 1.62
CA THR A 133 7.44 5.28 1.60
C THR A 133 8.33 6.22 0.80
N ASP A 134 9.65 6.01 0.78
CA ASP A 134 10.51 6.59 -0.26
C ASP A 134 10.54 5.63 -1.45
N SER A 135 9.75 5.91 -2.49
CA SER A 135 9.62 5.03 -3.67
C SER A 135 10.97 4.65 -4.30
N LYS A 136 11.95 5.56 -4.28
CA LYS A 136 13.29 5.33 -4.82
C LYS A 136 14.03 4.22 -4.07
N GLU A 137 13.88 4.17 -2.75
CA GLU A 137 14.54 3.21 -1.88
C GLU A 137 14.23 1.78 -2.33
N SER A 138 12.95 1.47 -2.62
CA SER A 138 12.56 0.14 -3.08
C SER A 138 13.22 -0.29 -4.40
N GLY A 139 13.40 0.64 -5.34
CA GLY A 139 14.09 0.36 -6.61
C GLY A 139 15.57 0.08 -6.40
N ILE A 140 16.24 0.84 -5.52
CA ILE A 140 17.65 0.62 -5.15
C ILE A 140 17.81 -0.75 -4.50
N ILE A 141 17.00 -1.05 -3.48
CA ILE A 141 17.07 -2.33 -2.77
C ILE A 141 16.79 -3.51 -3.72
N GLN A 142 15.83 -3.38 -4.64
CA GLN A 142 15.59 -4.41 -5.65
C GLN A 142 16.81 -4.60 -6.56
N GLY A 143 17.47 -3.52 -6.97
CA GLY A 143 18.70 -3.56 -7.77
C GLY A 143 19.86 -4.22 -7.01
N ASP A 144 20.02 -3.91 -5.73
CA ASP A 144 20.99 -4.55 -4.83
C ASP A 144 20.76 -6.07 -4.73
N LEU A 145 19.51 -6.49 -4.56
CA LEU A 145 19.13 -7.90 -4.52
C LEU A 145 19.45 -8.61 -5.84
N ILE A 146 19.09 -8.01 -6.98
CA ILE A 146 19.39 -8.58 -8.29
C ILE A 146 20.91 -8.70 -8.47
N ALA A 147 21.68 -7.66 -8.11
CA ALA A 147 23.14 -7.68 -8.19
C ALA A 147 23.76 -8.79 -7.33
N LYS A 148 23.30 -8.94 -6.08
CA LYS A 148 23.72 -10.00 -5.16
C LYS A 148 23.51 -11.38 -5.78
N HIS A 149 22.31 -11.64 -6.30
CA HIS A 149 21.95 -12.94 -6.84
C HIS A 149 22.61 -13.21 -8.19
N TRP A 150 22.74 -12.23 -9.07
CA TRP A 150 23.46 -12.33 -10.34
C TRP A 150 24.92 -12.75 -10.12
N ALA A 151 25.62 -12.10 -9.18
CA ALA A 151 27.00 -12.44 -8.85
C ALA A 151 27.15 -13.87 -8.30
N ALA A 152 26.14 -14.37 -7.57
CA ALA A 152 26.12 -15.71 -7.01
C ALA A 152 25.72 -16.81 -8.01
N ASN A 153 25.15 -16.45 -9.17
CA ASN A 153 24.61 -17.41 -10.15
C ASN A 153 25.16 -17.13 -11.57
N PRO A 154 26.43 -17.49 -11.86
CA PRO A 154 27.02 -17.26 -13.19
C PRO A 154 26.30 -17.95 -14.35
N ASN A 155 25.46 -18.94 -14.05
CA ASN A 155 24.62 -19.64 -15.03
C ASN A 155 23.38 -18.85 -15.47
N TRP A 156 23.07 -17.71 -14.85
CA TRP A 156 22.00 -16.81 -15.28
C TRP A 156 22.39 -15.99 -16.51
N ASP A 157 23.68 -15.78 -16.75
CA ASP A 157 24.22 -15.24 -18.01
C ASP A 157 24.21 -16.33 -19.08
N LEU A 158 23.07 -16.45 -19.75
CA LEU A 158 22.79 -17.51 -20.72
C LEU A 158 23.68 -17.36 -21.96
N ASN A 159 23.95 -16.12 -22.37
CA ASN A 159 24.71 -15.82 -23.58
C ASN A 159 26.21 -15.56 -23.31
N LYS A 160 26.62 -15.43 -22.05
CA LYS A 160 28.00 -15.19 -21.57
C LYS A 160 28.58 -13.85 -22.01
N ASP A 161 27.75 -12.82 -22.17
CA ASP A 161 28.16 -11.47 -22.58
C ASP A 161 28.39 -10.51 -21.41
N GLY A 162 28.17 -10.98 -20.17
CA GLY A 162 28.37 -10.21 -18.95
C GLY A 162 27.33 -9.11 -18.74
N LYS A 163 26.20 -9.15 -19.44
CA LYS A 163 25.06 -8.26 -19.24
C LYS A 163 23.85 -9.05 -18.79
N ILE A 164 22.91 -8.36 -18.14
CA ILE A 164 21.60 -8.93 -17.83
C ILE A 164 20.64 -8.59 -18.99
N GLN A 165 20.18 -9.60 -19.73
CA GLN A 165 19.02 -9.43 -20.61
C GLN A 165 17.71 -9.58 -19.83
N PHE A 166 17.05 -8.46 -19.56
CA PHE A 166 15.86 -8.44 -18.70
C PHE A 166 14.58 -8.11 -19.48
N VAL A 167 13.47 -8.53 -18.89
CA VAL A 167 12.14 -7.97 -19.17
C VAL A 167 11.58 -7.33 -17.91
N LEU A 168 10.83 -6.23 -18.07
CA LEU A 168 10.29 -5.47 -16.96
C LEU A 168 8.76 -5.34 -17.02
N LEU A 169 8.09 -5.87 -16.00
CA LEU A 169 6.65 -5.72 -15.76
C LEU A 169 6.42 -4.46 -14.93
N LYS A 170 6.01 -3.38 -15.61
CA LYS A 170 5.82 -2.06 -15.00
C LYS A 170 4.44 -1.97 -14.34
N GLY A 171 4.37 -1.23 -13.23
CA GLY A 171 3.11 -0.84 -12.61
C GLY A 171 2.31 0.17 -13.43
N GLU A 172 1.35 0.82 -12.79
CA GLU A 172 0.54 1.91 -13.36
C GLU A 172 1.43 3.10 -13.81
N PRO A 173 1.38 3.52 -15.09
CA PRO A 173 2.11 4.69 -15.56
C PRO A 173 1.72 5.98 -14.80
N GLY A 174 2.73 6.76 -14.41
CA GLY A 174 2.51 7.99 -13.63
C GLY A 174 2.36 7.77 -12.12
N HIS A 175 2.22 6.52 -11.66
CA HIS A 175 2.32 6.19 -10.25
C HIS A 175 3.78 6.37 -9.75
N PRO A 176 4.03 7.12 -8.67
CA PRO A 176 5.40 7.39 -8.19
C PRO A 176 6.25 6.13 -7.98
N ASP A 177 5.68 5.09 -7.36
CA ASP A 177 6.36 3.80 -7.19
C ASP A 177 6.71 3.09 -8.50
N ALA A 178 5.83 3.10 -9.52
CA ALA A 178 6.13 2.45 -10.80
C ALA A 178 7.30 3.12 -11.50
N GLU A 179 7.28 4.46 -11.53
CA GLU A 179 8.34 5.26 -12.15
C GLU A 179 9.67 5.11 -11.41
N ALA A 180 9.64 5.18 -10.07
CA ALA A 180 10.83 5.06 -9.25
C ALA A 180 11.42 3.65 -9.29
N ARG A 181 10.63 2.59 -9.06
CA ARG A 181 11.11 1.20 -9.06
C ARG A 181 11.74 0.84 -10.41
N THR A 182 11.07 1.17 -11.51
CA THR A 182 11.57 0.94 -12.87
C THR A 182 12.88 1.66 -13.15
N THR A 183 12.99 2.94 -12.75
CA THR A 183 14.19 3.74 -13.01
C THR A 183 15.36 3.29 -12.14
N TYR A 184 15.12 3.15 -10.84
CA TYR A 184 16.20 2.96 -9.87
C TYR A 184 16.71 1.52 -9.80
N VAL A 185 15.91 0.50 -10.13
CA VAL A 185 16.42 -0.88 -10.23
C VAL A 185 17.50 -1.00 -11.30
N ILE A 186 17.27 -0.40 -12.47
CA ILE A 186 18.22 -0.41 -13.59
C ILE A 186 19.38 0.54 -13.32
N LYS A 187 19.12 1.71 -12.74
CA LYS A 187 20.18 2.65 -12.37
C LYS A 187 21.15 2.04 -11.36
N GLU A 188 20.65 1.38 -10.32
CA GLU A 188 21.49 0.76 -9.29
C GLU A 188 22.37 -0.36 -9.85
N LEU A 189 21.81 -1.23 -10.71
CA LEU A 189 22.58 -2.27 -11.40
C LEU A 189 23.72 -1.66 -12.22
N ASN A 190 23.44 -0.63 -13.03
CA ASN A 190 24.44 0.02 -13.87
C ASN A 190 25.47 0.81 -13.07
N ASP A 191 25.07 1.47 -11.96
CA ASP A 191 25.97 2.18 -11.05
C ASP A 191 26.97 1.22 -10.38
N LYS A 192 26.57 -0.05 -10.15
CA LYS A 192 27.46 -1.12 -9.70
C LYS A 192 28.30 -1.77 -10.82
N GLY A 193 28.20 -1.27 -12.05
CA GLY A 193 28.94 -1.78 -13.21
C GLY A 193 28.34 -3.02 -13.87
N ILE A 194 27.13 -3.45 -13.47
CA ILE A 194 26.40 -4.53 -14.11
C ILE A 194 25.62 -3.95 -15.28
N LYS A 195 26.06 -4.26 -16.50
CA LYS A 195 25.39 -3.79 -17.72
C LYS A 195 24.05 -4.50 -17.89
N THR A 196 23.04 -3.77 -18.36
CA THR A 196 21.69 -4.30 -18.58
C THR A 196 21.23 -4.05 -20.02
N GLU A 197 20.51 -5.00 -20.61
CA GLU A 197 19.83 -4.86 -21.89
C GLU A 197 18.33 -5.14 -21.72
N GLN A 198 17.50 -4.13 -22.03
CA GLN A 198 16.05 -4.25 -21.96
C GLN A 198 15.52 -4.96 -23.21
N LEU A 199 15.05 -6.19 -23.05
CA LEU A 199 14.42 -6.92 -24.14
C LEU A 199 12.96 -6.54 -24.34
N GLN A 200 12.23 -6.32 -23.24
CA GLN A 200 10.84 -5.89 -23.22
C GLN A 200 10.57 -5.06 -21.96
N LEU A 201 9.68 -4.09 -22.08
CA LEU A 201 9.09 -3.36 -20.96
C LEU A 201 7.65 -3.03 -21.35
N ASP A 202 6.70 -3.43 -20.52
CA ASP A 202 5.31 -3.05 -20.68
C ASP A 202 4.63 -2.99 -19.32
N THR A 203 3.53 -2.24 -19.24
CA THR A 203 2.73 -2.18 -18.02
C THR A 203 1.78 -3.36 -17.91
N ALA A 204 1.64 -3.87 -16.68
CA ALA A 204 0.61 -4.81 -16.29
C ALA A 204 -0.26 -4.25 -15.15
N MET A 205 -0.21 -2.93 -14.90
CA MET A 205 -1.12 -2.21 -14.01
C MET A 205 -1.23 -2.82 -12.60
N TRP A 206 -0.11 -3.36 -12.07
CA TRP A 206 -0.04 -4.03 -10.76
C TRP A 206 -0.77 -5.37 -10.66
N ASP A 207 -1.31 -5.88 -11.78
CA ASP A 207 -2.25 -7.01 -11.83
C ASP A 207 -1.57 -8.32 -12.28
N THR A 208 -1.89 -9.40 -11.56
CA THR A 208 -1.33 -10.73 -11.81
C THR A 208 -1.71 -11.29 -13.17
N ALA A 209 -2.98 -11.16 -13.58
CA ALA A 209 -3.47 -11.75 -14.83
C ALA A 209 -2.89 -11.00 -16.04
N GLN A 210 -2.87 -9.67 -15.99
CA GLN A 210 -2.24 -8.86 -17.02
C GLN A 210 -0.74 -9.16 -17.13
N ALA A 211 -0.04 -9.34 -16.00
CA ALA A 211 1.38 -9.67 -16.01
C ALA A 211 1.65 -11.04 -16.63
N LYS A 212 0.80 -12.02 -16.31
CA LYS A 212 0.84 -13.35 -16.93
C LYS A 212 0.65 -13.25 -18.44
N ASP A 213 -0.37 -12.52 -18.91
CA ASP A 213 -0.63 -12.36 -20.35
C ASP A 213 0.54 -11.69 -21.09
N LYS A 214 1.14 -10.65 -20.48
CA LYS A 214 2.34 -10.00 -21.04
C LYS A 214 3.52 -10.95 -21.10
N MET A 215 3.75 -11.71 -20.03
CA MET A 215 4.86 -12.65 -19.96
C MET A 215 4.66 -13.84 -20.93
N ASP A 216 3.44 -14.38 -21.05
CA ASP A 216 3.09 -15.42 -22.03
C ASP A 216 3.35 -14.93 -23.47
N ALA A 217 3.02 -13.67 -23.77
CA ALA A 217 3.32 -13.05 -25.07
C ALA A 217 4.83 -12.94 -25.32
N TRP A 218 5.61 -12.54 -24.31
CA TRP A 218 7.07 -12.46 -24.42
C TRP A 218 7.74 -13.82 -24.56
N MET A 219 7.23 -14.85 -23.86
CA MET A 219 7.67 -16.25 -23.97
C MET A 219 7.27 -16.91 -25.29
N SER A 220 6.26 -16.38 -25.97
CA SER A 220 5.87 -16.81 -27.32
C SER A 220 6.58 -16.01 -28.43
N GLY A 221 7.31 -14.95 -28.06
CA GLY A 221 7.99 -14.04 -28.99
C GLY A 221 9.42 -14.44 -29.32
N PRO A 222 10.07 -13.70 -30.25
CA PRO A 222 11.43 -14.00 -30.73
C PRO A 222 12.51 -13.84 -29.65
N ASN A 223 12.21 -13.10 -28.56
CA ASN A 223 13.14 -12.88 -27.46
C ASN A 223 13.02 -13.94 -26.35
N ALA A 224 12.10 -14.91 -26.44
CA ALA A 224 11.83 -15.88 -25.37
C ALA A 224 13.07 -16.60 -24.83
N ASN A 225 14.00 -16.97 -25.71
CA ASN A 225 15.24 -17.65 -25.34
C ASN A 225 16.38 -16.71 -24.94
N LYS A 226 16.18 -15.40 -25.00
CA LYS A 226 17.16 -14.38 -24.58
C LYS A 226 16.89 -13.83 -23.19
N ILE A 227 15.73 -14.12 -22.60
CA ILE A 227 15.33 -13.56 -21.31
C ILE A 227 16.06 -14.30 -20.19
N GLU A 228 16.82 -13.52 -19.41
CA GLU A 228 17.65 -14.02 -18.31
C GLU A 228 17.09 -13.64 -16.94
N VAL A 229 16.45 -12.47 -16.83
CA VAL A 229 15.85 -11.99 -15.56
C VAL A 229 14.49 -11.35 -15.82
N VAL A 230 13.50 -11.67 -15.00
CA VAL A 230 12.22 -10.97 -14.94
C VAL A 230 12.22 -10.02 -13.75
N ILE A 231 12.01 -8.73 -14.01
CA ILE A 231 11.89 -7.69 -12.99
C ILE A 231 10.45 -7.21 -12.97
N ALA A 232 9.78 -7.26 -11.82
CA ALA A 232 8.44 -6.72 -11.65
C ALA A 232 8.43 -5.59 -10.62
N ASN A 233 7.68 -4.52 -10.87
CA ASN A 233 7.56 -3.45 -9.88
C ASN A 233 6.73 -3.85 -8.65
N ASN A 234 5.97 -4.96 -8.69
CA ASN A 234 5.35 -5.54 -7.49
C ASN A 234 5.27 -7.07 -7.54
N ASP A 235 4.89 -7.66 -6.42
CA ASP A 235 4.76 -9.10 -6.24
C ASP A 235 3.59 -9.72 -7.01
N ALA A 236 2.46 -9.02 -7.16
CA ALA A 236 1.33 -9.53 -7.95
C ALA A 236 1.73 -9.79 -9.41
N MET A 237 2.41 -8.82 -10.03
CA MET A 237 2.94 -8.99 -11.38
C MET A 237 4.06 -10.05 -11.43
N ALA A 238 4.91 -10.13 -10.40
CA ALA A 238 5.93 -11.17 -10.30
C ALA A 238 5.29 -12.58 -10.30
N MET A 239 4.21 -12.78 -9.54
CA MET A 239 3.46 -14.04 -9.51
C MET A 239 2.90 -14.41 -10.89
N GLY A 240 2.36 -13.44 -11.64
CA GLY A 240 1.92 -13.65 -13.02
C GLY A 240 3.06 -14.07 -13.94
N GLY A 241 4.24 -13.44 -13.78
CA GLY A 241 5.46 -13.83 -14.49
C GLY A 241 5.91 -15.26 -14.17
N VAL A 242 5.86 -15.67 -12.89
CA VAL A 242 6.17 -17.04 -12.44
C VAL A 242 5.22 -18.06 -13.08
N GLU A 243 3.91 -17.78 -13.11
CA GLU A 243 2.91 -18.66 -13.72
C GLU A 243 3.16 -18.86 -15.22
N ALA A 244 3.44 -17.78 -15.96
CA ALA A 244 3.77 -17.82 -17.38
C ALA A 244 5.06 -18.63 -17.64
N LEU A 245 6.14 -18.35 -16.88
CA LEU A 245 7.39 -19.11 -16.98
C LEU A 245 7.17 -20.60 -16.73
N LYS A 246 6.32 -20.96 -15.76
CA LYS A 246 5.96 -22.35 -15.49
C LYS A 246 5.22 -22.99 -16.66
N ALA A 247 4.24 -22.30 -17.26
CA ALA A 247 3.49 -22.80 -18.41
C ALA A 247 4.41 -23.05 -19.63
N HIS A 248 5.48 -22.27 -19.76
CA HIS A 248 6.46 -22.38 -20.85
C HIS A 248 7.68 -23.26 -20.53
N ASN A 249 7.71 -23.96 -19.37
CA ASN A 249 8.86 -24.74 -18.90
C ASN A 249 10.17 -23.93 -18.80
N LYS A 250 10.06 -22.66 -18.39
CA LYS A 250 11.15 -21.70 -18.20
C LYS A 250 11.35 -21.32 -16.73
N THR A 251 11.05 -22.23 -15.80
CA THR A 251 11.13 -21.99 -14.34
C THR A 251 12.55 -21.73 -13.82
N SER A 252 13.58 -21.88 -14.66
CA SER A 252 14.96 -21.52 -14.33
C SER A 252 15.23 -20.01 -14.41
N VAL A 253 14.37 -19.23 -15.07
CA VAL A 253 14.52 -17.77 -15.18
C VAL A 253 14.13 -17.14 -13.83
N PRO A 254 15.04 -16.44 -13.13
CA PRO A 254 14.73 -15.78 -11.87
C PRO A 254 13.74 -14.63 -12.04
N VAL A 255 12.84 -14.50 -11.04
CA VAL A 255 11.84 -13.45 -10.96
C VAL A 255 12.02 -12.66 -9.66
N PHE A 256 12.02 -11.33 -9.78
CA PHE A 256 12.11 -10.40 -8.64
C PHE A 256 10.86 -9.52 -8.57
N GLY A 257 10.33 -9.35 -7.35
CA GLY A 257 9.17 -8.51 -7.05
C GLY A 257 9.47 -7.41 -6.04
N VAL A 258 8.40 -6.76 -5.56
CA VAL A 258 8.37 -5.81 -4.45
C VAL A 258 7.02 -5.97 -3.78
N ASP A 259 7.01 -6.10 -2.46
CA ASP A 259 5.94 -5.89 -1.48
C ASP A 259 6.12 -6.87 -0.30
N ALA A 260 6.76 -8.02 -0.55
CA ALA A 260 6.86 -9.15 0.36
C ALA A 260 5.49 -9.68 0.82
N LEU A 261 4.57 -9.82 -0.14
CA LEU A 261 3.26 -10.44 0.12
C LEU A 261 3.43 -11.85 0.67
N PRO A 262 2.54 -12.34 1.57
CA PRO A 262 2.63 -13.69 2.11
C PRO A 262 2.78 -14.78 1.03
N GLU A 263 2.07 -14.63 -0.08
CA GLU A 263 2.13 -15.52 -1.24
C GLU A 263 3.50 -15.45 -1.94
N ALA A 264 4.06 -14.26 -2.11
CA ALA A 264 5.40 -14.07 -2.68
C ALA A 264 6.50 -14.62 -1.77
N LEU A 265 6.37 -14.47 -0.45
CA LEU A 265 7.29 -15.08 0.52
C LEU A 265 7.29 -16.62 0.42
N ALA A 266 6.14 -17.24 0.16
CA ALA A 266 6.07 -18.68 -0.12
C ALA A 266 6.76 -19.06 -1.45
N LEU A 267 6.67 -18.20 -2.47
CA LEU A 267 7.40 -18.39 -3.73
C LEU A 267 8.92 -18.20 -3.58
N VAL A 268 9.37 -17.25 -2.75
CA VAL A 268 10.78 -17.12 -2.37
C VAL A 268 11.24 -18.39 -1.63
N LYS A 269 10.43 -18.89 -0.68
CA LYS A 269 10.72 -20.14 0.06
C LYS A 269 10.91 -21.34 -0.87
N SER A 270 10.00 -21.51 -1.83
CA SER A 270 10.04 -22.60 -2.81
C SER A 270 11.12 -22.42 -3.89
N GLY A 271 11.67 -21.21 -4.03
CA GLY A 271 12.63 -20.86 -5.09
C GLY A 271 12.00 -20.48 -6.43
N ALA A 272 10.67 -20.35 -6.50
CA ALA A 272 9.97 -19.87 -7.69
C ALA A 272 10.15 -18.36 -7.91
N MET A 273 10.43 -17.60 -6.85
CA MET A 273 10.92 -16.21 -6.90
C MET A 273 12.32 -16.14 -6.29
N ALA A 274 13.18 -15.29 -6.85
CA ALA A 274 14.55 -15.12 -6.39
C ALA A 274 14.63 -14.16 -5.19
N GLY A 275 13.79 -13.12 -5.18
CA GLY A 275 13.71 -12.15 -4.09
C GLY A 275 12.57 -11.16 -4.27
N THR A 276 12.28 -10.41 -3.21
CA THR A 276 11.31 -9.31 -3.17
C THR A 276 11.80 -8.23 -2.19
N VAL A 277 11.05 -7.16 -2.03
CA VAL A 277 11.35 -6.06 -1.10
C VAL A 277 10.12 -5.81 -0.24
N LEU A 278 10.22 -5.95 1.08
CA LEU A 278 9.15 -5.66 2.02
C LEU A 278 8.69 -4.22 1.88
N ASN A 279 7.44 -4.06 1.48
CA ASN A 279 6.67 -2.84 1.61
C ASN A 279 5.84 -2.99 2.90
N ASP A 280 6.17 -2.27 3.96
CA ASP A 280 5.63 -2.57 5.28
C ASP A 280 4.18 -2.05 5.43
N ALA A 281 3.24 -2.89 5.00
CA ALA A 281 1.80 -2.62 5.04
C ALA A 281 1.28 -2.41 6.46
N ASN A 282 1.82 -3.12 7.45
CA ASN A 282 1.38 -3.06 8.84
C ASN A 282 1.72 -1.70 9.44
N ASN A 283 2.97 -1.24 9.29
CA ASN A 283 3.37 0.06 9.83
C ASN A 283 2.78 1.23 9.04
N GLN A 284 2.56 1.10 7.73
CA GLN A 284 1.81 2.10 6.96
C GLN A 284 0.36 2.20 7.43
N ALA A 285 -0.35 1.08 7.55
CA ALA A 285 -1.71 1.04 8.08
C ALA A 285 -1.80 1.67 9.48
N LYS A 286 -0.87 1.28 10.37
CA LYS A 286 -0.81 1.80 11.73
C LYS A 286 -0.55 3.31 11.77
N ALA A 287 0.42 3.80 11.00
CA ALA A 287 0.70 5.23 10.90
C ALA A 287 -0.50 6.00 10.34
N THR A 288 -1.15 5.50 9.28
CA THR A 288 -2.36 6.11 8.71
C THR A 288 -3.47 6.20 9.76
N PHE A 289 -3.72 5.11 10.49
CA PHE A 289 -4.76 5.07 11.52
C PHE A 289 -4.45 6.00 12.70
N ASP A 290 -3.23 5.92 13.25
CA ASP A 290 -2.80 6.72 14.40
C ASP A 290 -2.91 8.23 14.08
N LEU A 291 -2.39 8.66 12.92
CA LEU A 291 -2.49 10.06 12.47
C LEU A 291 -3.95 10.50 12.28
N ALA A 292 -4.76 9.69 11.59
CA ALA A 292 -6.16 10.02 11.35
C ALA A 292 -6.96 10.13 12.66
N LYS A 293 -6.72 9.23 13.62
CA LYS A 293 -7.37 9.25 14.94
C LYS A 293 -6.96 10.47 15.75
N ASN A 294 -5.66 10.77 15.83
CA ASN A 294 -5.18 11.95 16.55
C ASN A 294 -5.78 13.25 15.98
N LEU A 295 -5.79 13.37 14.65
CA LEU A 295 -6.36 14.53 13.98
C LEU A 295 -7.88 14.62 14.17
N ALA A 296 -8.59 13.50 14.19
CA ALA A 296 -10.01 13.44 14.50
C ALA A 296 -10.32 13.87 15.95
N ASP A 297 -9.43 13.57 16.89
CA ASP A 297 -9.50 13.99 18.30
C ASP A 297 -9.07 15.46 18.52
N GLY A 298 -8.63 16.16 17.46
CA GLY A 298 -8.10 17.53 17.57
C GLY A 298 -6.71 17.62 18.20
N LYS A 299 -5.97 16.52 18.25
CA LYS A 299 -4.58 16.43 18.75
C LYS A 299 -3.56 16.69 17.63
N GLY A 300 -2.29 16.83 18.01
CA GLY A 300 -1.19 16.81 17.05
C GLY A 300 -1.09 15.44 16.35
N ALA A 301 -0.75 15.42 15.06
CA ALA A 301 -0.80 14.22 14.24
C ALA A 301 0.02 13.04 14.80
N ALA A 302 1.17 13.31 15.43
CA ALA A 302 2.04 12.30 16.02
C ALA A 302 1.86 12.12 17.54
N ASP A 303 0.89 12.79 18.18
CA ASP A 303 0.75 12.78 19.65
C ASP A 303 0.60 11.33 20.18
N GLY A 304 1.43 10.97 21.16
CA GLY A 304 1.41 9.62 21.75
C GLY A 304 1.96 8.51 20.83
N THR A 305 2.60 8.86 19.71
CA THR A 305 3.22 7.91 18.77
C THR A 305 4.72 8.17 18.64
N ASN A 306 5.44 7.23 18.02
CA ASN A 306 6.85 7.39 17.65
C ASN A 306 7.03 7.71 16.16
N TRP A 307 5.96 8.07 15.45
CA TRP A 307 6.03 8.38 14.03
C TRP A 307 6.79 9.68 13.81
N LYS A 308 7.89 9.62 13.06
CA LYS A 308 8.59 10.81 12.61
C LYS A 308 7.82 11.43 11.44
N ILE A 309 7.24 12.60 11.66
CA ILE A 309 6.62 13.40 10.61
C ILE A 309 7.62 14.46 10.15
N ASP A 310 8.06 14.37 8.89
CA ASP A 310 8.87 15.39 8.24
C ASP A 310 8.04 16.12 7.19
N ASN A 311 7.86 17.43 7.36
CA ASN A 311 7.03 18.27 6.49
C ASN A 311 5.66 17.63 6.13
N LYS A 312 4.92 17.17 7.13
CA LYS A 312 3.60 16.48 7.03
C LYS A 312 3.64 15.06 6.43
N ILE A 313 4.82 14.47 6.24
CA ILE A 313 5.00 13.14 5.64
C ILE A 313 5.59 12.15 6.64
N VAL A 314 5.02 10.95 6.71
CA VAL A 314 5.65 9.76 7.31
C VAL A 314 6.12 8.85 6.18
N ARG A 315 7.40 8.46 6.21
CA ARG A 315 7.96 7.45 5.31
C ARG A 315 8.34 6.21 6.10
N VAL A 316 7.69 5.09 5.77
CA VAL A 316 8.00 3.77 6.32
C VAL A 316 9.08 3.12 5.44
N PRO A 317 10.20 2.63 6.01
CA PRO A 317 11.29 2.07 5.21
C PRO A 317 10.94 0.75 4.53
N TYR A 318 11.63 0.49 3.42
CA TYR A 318 11.64 -0.82 2.76
C TYR A 318 12.73 -1.74 3.33
N VAL A 319 12.58 -3.06 3.14
CA VAL A 319 13.62 -4.05 3.50
C VAL A 319 13.76 -5.11 2.40
N GLY A 320 14.97 -5.39 1.92
CA GLY A 320 15.19 -6.45 0.93
C GLY A 320 14.92 -7.84 1.53
N VAL A 321 14.24 -8.72 0.80
CA VAL A 321 13.89 -10.07 1.24
C VAL A 321 14.31 -11.10 0.20
N ASP A 322 15.11 -12.06 0.62
CA ASP A 322 15.41 -13.26 -0.16
C ASP A 322 15.47 -14.49 0.77
N LYS A 323 15.98 -15.62 0.27
CA LYS A 323 16.05 -16.86 1.07
C LYS A 323 16.89 -16.72 2.35
N ASP A 324 17.86 -15.81 2.40
CA ASP A 324 18.80 -15.73 3.51
C ASP A 324 18.16 -15.14 4.76
N ASN A 325 17.26 -14.16 4.60
CA ASN A 325 16.58 -13.48 5.70
C ASN A 325 15.06 -13.78 5.77
N LEU A 326 14.55 -14.68 4.93
CA LEU A 326 13.12 -15.03 4.84
C LEU A 326 12.48 -15.35 6.21
N ALA A 327 13.22 -16.03 7.08
CA ALA A 327 12.72 -16.47 8.39
C ALA A 327 12.31 -15.31 9.32
N GLU A 328 12.80 -14.10 9.06
CA GLU A 328 12.45 -12.88 9.81
C GLU A 328 11.04 -12.35 9.48
N PHE A 329 10.48 -12.79 8.34
CA PHE A 329 9.22 -12.29 7.77
C PHE A 329 8.13 -13.35 7.71
N THR A 330 8.47 -14.65 7.69
CA THR A 330 7.46 -15.74 7.61
C THR A 330 6.93 -16.23 8.96
N ASN A 331 7.48 -15.77 10.07
CA ASN A 331 7.17 -16.25 11.43
C ASN A 331 6.48 -15.19 12.31
N LYS A 332 5.92 -14.12 11.73
CA LYS A 332 5.30 -13.00 12.45
C LYS A 332 3.84 -12.83 12.10
#